data_AF-A0A1Q9YC27-F1
#
_entry.id   AF-A0A1Q9YC27-F1
#
_cell.length_a   1.000
_cell.length_b   1.000
_cell.length_c   1.000
_cell.angle_alpha   90.00
_cell.angle_beta   90.00
_cell.angle_gamma   90.00
#
_symmetry.space_group_name_H-M   'P 1'
#
loop_
_entity.id
_entity.type
_entity.pdbx_description
1 polymer ?
#
loop_
_entity_poly.entity_id
_entity_poly.type
_entity_poly.pdbx_seq_one_letter_code
_entity_poly.pdbx_strand_id
1 'polypeptide(L)' 'LFLFCRRRADRIKGLLWQQDGFLLLYKRLDDGHFRWPRDKNEVRELSPQQLRWLLEGLSPEQKTTVKRR' A
#
# COMPACT_ATOMS: atom_id res chain seq x y z
N LEU A 1 -2.56 -11.44 -0.24
CA LEU A 1 -3.15 -10.11 -0.51
C LEU A 1 -2.26 -9.40 -1.50
N PHE A 2 -2.80 -9.02 -2.67
CA PHE A 2 -2.10 -8.26 -3.68
C PHE A 2 -2.65 -6.85 -3.74
N LEU A 3 -1.81 -5.85 -3.47
CA LEU A 3 -2.21 -4.44 -3.48
C LEU A 3 -1.84 -3.78 -4.79
N PHE A 4 -2.71 -2.90 -5.26
CA PHE A 4 -2.48 -2.10 -6.46
C PHE A 4 -3.16 -0.74 -6.35
N CYS A 5 -2.60 0.23 -7.06
CA CYS A 5 -2.97 1.62 -6.92
C CYS A 5 -3.10 2.28 -8.30
N ARG A 6 -4.11 3.12 -8.49
CA ARG A 6 -4.32 3.81 -9.77
C ARG A 6 -3.35 4.98 -9.93
N ARG A 7 -3.29 5.56 -11.14
CA ARG A 7 -2.42 6.70 -11.47
C ARG A 7 -2.62 7.92 -10.56
N ARG A 8 -3.84 8.15 -10.07
CA ARG A 8 -4.11 9.25 -9.13
C ARG A 8 -3.63 8.96 -7.71
N ALA A 9 -3.46 7.70 -7.30
CA ALA A 9 -3.12 7.33 -5.91
C ALA A 9 -4.06 7.84 -4.82
N ASP A 10 -5.29 8.23 -5.16
CA ASP A 10 -6.38 8.51 -4.20
C ASP A 10 -7.10 7.21 -3.75
N ARG A 11 -6.74 6.08 -4.37
CA ARG A 11 -7.38 4.77 -4.16
C ARG A 11 -6.35 3.66 -4.13
N ILE A 12 -6.46 2.78 -3.13
CA ILE A 12 -5.79 1.48 -3.10
C ILE A 12 -6.84 0.38 -3.23
N LYS A 13 -6.51 -0.63 -4.01
CA LYS A 13 -7.27 -1.88 -4.13
C LYS A 13 -6.43 -3.05 -3.63
N GLY A 14 -7.10 -4.04 -3.07
CA GLY A 14 -6.49 -5.29 -2.64
C GLY A 14 -7.24 -6.48 -3.19
N LEU A 15 -6.53 -7.43 -3.82
CA LEU A 15 -7.07 -8.76 -4.12
C LEU A 15 -6.62 -9.72 -3.02
N LEU A 16 -7.58 -10.23 -2.27
CA LEU A 16 -7.36 -11.26 -1.27
C LEU A 16 -7.99 -12.56 -1.78
N TRP A 17 -7.19 -13.59 -1.98
CA TRP A 17 -7.72 -14.93 -2.24
C TRP A 17 -8.29 -15.51 -0.94
N GLN A 18 -9.52 -15.98 -1.02
CA GLN A 18 -10.18 -16.84 -0.06
C GLN A 18 -10.61 -18.13 -0.76
N GLN A 19 -10.94 -19.16 0.01
CA GLN A 19 -11.11 -20.56 -0.42
C GLN A 19 -11.70 -20.74 -1.83
N ASP A 20 -12.75 -20.00 -2.17
CA ASP A 20 -13.55 -20.11 -3.40
C ASP A 20 -13.38 -18.92 -4.37
N GLY A 21 -12.58 -17.90 -4.05
CA GLY A 21 -12.44 -16.75 -4.93
C GLY A 21 -11.66 -15.57 -4.38
N PHE A 22 -11.71 -14.47 -5.13
CA PHE A 22 -11.05 -13.22 -4.76
C PHE A 22 -12.03 -12.26 -4.09
N LEU A 23 -11.67 -11.78 -2.90
CA LEU A 23 -12.23 -10.57 -2.32
C LEU A 23 -11.50 -9.34 -2.88
N LEU A 24 -12.27 -8.35 -3.34
CA LEU A 24 -11.76 -7.04 -3.73
C LEU A 24 -11.93 -6.04 -2.59
N LEU A 25 -10.84 -5.71 -1.93
CA LEU A 25 -10.75 -4.61 -0.98
C LEU A 25 -10.61 -3.28 -1.73
N TYR A 26 -11.32 -2.25 -1.26
CA TYR A 26 -11.31 -0.92 -1.87
C TYR A 26 -11.25 0.16 -0.80
N LYS A 27 -10.18 0.96 -0.79
CA LYS A 27 -10.03 2.13 0.08
C LYS A 27 -9.83 3.37 -0.78
N ARG A 28 -10.71 4.37 -0.62
CA ARG A 28 -10.59 5.69 -1.23
C ARG A 28 -10.34 6.71 -0.14
N LEU A 29 -9.43 7.65 -0.38
CA LEU A 29 -9.27 8.84 0.45
C LEU A 29 -10.24 9.91 -0.06
N ASP A 30 -10.91 10.61 0.84
CA ASP A 30 -11.77 11.73 0.45
C ASP A 30 -10.94 12.97 0.08
N ASP A 31 -9.74 13.11 0.66
CA ASP A 31 -8.74 14.08 0.27
C ASP A 31 -7.32 13.48 0.29
N GLY A 32 -6.45 13.99 -0.59
CA GLY A 32 -5.05 13.59 -0.68
C GLY A 32 -4.79 12.28 -1.45
N HIS A 33 -3.56 11.79 -1.30
CA HIS A 33 -3.05 10.65 -2.05
C HIS A 33 -2.19 9.74 -1.16
N PHE A 34 -2.28 8.44 -1.38
CA PHE A 34 -1.36 7.47 -0.81
C PHE A 34 0.06 7.72 -1.31
N ARG A 35 1.06 7.59 -0.42
CA ARG A 35 2.48 7.57 -0.78
C ARG A 35 2.86 6.22 -1.41
N TRP A 36 2.23 5.93 -2.54
CA TRP A 36 2.41 4.69 -3.28
C TRP A 36 3.73 4.72 -4.06
N PRO A 37 4.60 3.71 -3.93
CA PRO A 37 5.86 3.64 -4.67
C PRO A 37 5.59 3.48 -6.18
N ARG A 38 6.24 4.31 -7.00
CA ARG A 38 5.98 4.42 -8.46
C ARG A 38 7.03 3.77 -9.35
N ASP A 39 7.90 2.95 -8.78
CA ASP A 39 8.85 2.20 -9.60
C ASP A 39 8.08 1.18 -10.46
N LYS A 40 8.24 1.27 -11.79
CA LYS A 40 7.55 0.42 -12.76
C LYS A 40 8.04 -1.02 -12.75
N ASN A 41 9.20 -1.29 -12.15
CA ASN A 41 9.84 -2.60 -12.18
C ASN A 41 9.51 -3.50 -10.98
N GLU A 42 8.84 -3.02 -9.94
CA GLU A 42 8.79 -3.75 -8.67
C GLU A 42 7.37 -4.13 -8.23
N VAL A 43 6.95 -5.33 -8.62
CA VAL A 43 6.11 -6.13 -7.72
C VAL A 43 7.00 -6.46 -6.52
N ARG A 44 6.67 -5.87 -5.36
CA ARG A 44 7.44 -6.03 -4.12
C ARG A 44 6.57 -6.64 -3.03
N GLU A 45 7.19 -7.45 -2.19
CA GLU A 45 6.58 -7.86 -0.94
C GLU A 45 6.64 -6.70 0.06
N LEU A 46 5.54 -6.50 0.79
CA LEU A 46 5.48 -5.54 1.88
C LEU A 46 5.43 -6.30 3.20
N SER A 47 6.26 -5.88 4.15
CA SER A 47 6.11 -6.33 5.53
C SER A 47 4.80 -5.80 6.13
N PRO A 48 4.28 -6.42 7.20
CA PRO A 48 3.09 -5.92 7.89
C PRO A 48 3.24 -4.46 8.37
N GLN A 49 4.47 -4.03 8.70
CA GLN A 49 4.74 -2.64 9.09
C GLN A 49 4.64 -1.68 7.91
N GLN A 50 5.21 -2.04 6.76
CA GLN A 50 5.14 -1.22 5.55
C GLN A 50 3.69 -1.09 5.04
N LEU A 51 2.92 -2.17 5.16
CA LEU A 51 1.48 -2.14 4.89
C LEU A 51 0.77 -1.15 5.81
N ARG A 52 1.01 -1.21 7.13
CA ARG A 52 0.41 -0.26 8.08
C ARG A 52 0.75 1.18 7.74
N TRP A 53 2.02 1.48 7.51
CA TRP A 53 2.46 2.81 7.09
C TRP A 53 1.73 3.30 5.85
N LEU A 54 1.63 2.46 4.82
CA LEU A 54 0.90 2.81 3.61
C LEU A 54 -0.58 3.14 3.89
N LEU A 55 -1.23 2.36 4.76
CA LEU A 55 -2.62 2.58 5.16
C LEU A 55 -2.82 3.83 6.02
N GLU A 56 -1.79 4.26 6.74
CA GLU A 56 -1.68 5.50 7.54
C GLU A 56 -1.26 6.71 6.68
N GLY A 57 -1.00 6.53 5.38
CA GLY A 57 -0.59 7.62 4.47
C GLY A 57 0.92 7.90 4.45
N LEU A 58 1.72 7.08 5.13
CA LEU A 58 3.17 7.12 5.10
C LEU A 58 3.73 6.31 3.91
N SER A 59 5.00 6.56 3.59
CA SER A 59 5.73 5.79 2.58
C SER A 59 6.03 4.38 3.12
N PRO A 60 5.85 3.31 2.35
CA PRO A 60 6.32 1.98 2.75
C PRO A 60 7.85 1.92 2.82
N GLU A 61 8.56 2.79 2.09
CA GLU A 61 10.00 2.98 2.20
C GLU A 61 10.30 4.17 3.13
N GLN A 62 10.98 3.92 4.24
CA GLN A 62 11.42 4.95 5.17
C GLN A 62 12.91 5.25 4.92
N LYS A 63 13.23 6.51 4.57
CA LYS A 63 14.59 6.94 4.21
C LYS A 63 15.51 7.19 5.40
N THR A 64 14.99 7.15 6.63
CA THR A 64 15.78 7.45 7.81
C THR A 64 15.33 6.58 8.97
N THR A 65 16.22 5.69 9.39
CA THR A 65 16.08 5.01 10.67
C THR A 65 16.30 6.05 11.77
N VAL A 66 15.22 6.49 12.43
CA VAL A 66 15.37 7.21 13.69
C VAL A 66 15.95 6.20 14.68
N LYS A 67 17.24 6.33 15.01
CA LYS A 67 17.86 5.53 16.08
C LYS A 67 17.03 5.80 17.34
N ARG A 68 16.35 4.76 17.85
CA ARG A 68 15.76 4.83 19.19
C ARG A 68 16.92 5.04 20.16
N ARG A 69 16.84 6.13 20.92
CA ARG A 69 17.67 6.37 22.11
C ARG A 69 17.29 5.38 23.20
#